data_AF-R9MAF9-F1
#
_entry.id   AF-R9MAF9-F1
#
_cell.length_a   1.000
_cell.length_b   1.000
_cell.length_c   1.000
_cell.angle_alpha   90.00
_cell.angle_beta   90.00
_cell.angle_gamma   90.00
#
_symmetry.space_group_name_H-M   'P 1'
#
loop_
_entity.id
_entity.type
_entity.pdbx_description
1 polymer ?
#
loop_
_entity_poly.entity_id
_entity_poly.type
_entity_poly.pdbx_seq_one_letter_code
_entity_poly.pdbx_strand_id
1 'polypeptide(L)'
;MDNFKIIYKILSALEKSMDMGGIDVNCISAEQLKVSQERWNRYMEMLTDAGYIKGVSIKKYVTGDIVINIDEIRITLKGLEYLSENSIMQRMYKAAKGFTDLIP
;
A
#
# COMPACT_ATOMS: atom_id res chain seq x y z
N MET A 1 2.13 13.45 1.00
CA MET A 1 1.01 12.60 0.53
C MET A 1 0.51 11.83 1.74
N ASP A 2 -0.81 11.72 1.91
CA ASP A 2 -1.41 10.94 3.01
C ASP A 2 -0.94 9.48 2.94
N ASN A 3 -0.50 8.92 4.08
CA ASN A 3 0.01 7.57 4.20
C ASN A 3 -0.96 6.55 3.63
N PHE A 4 -2.23 6.76 3.93
CA PHE A 4 -3.26 5.85 3.51
C PHE A 4 -3.57 5.94 2.00
N LYS A 5 -3.37 7.11 1.38
CA LYS A 5 -3.49 7.27 -0.08
C LYS A 5 -2.41 6.46 -0.80
N ILE A 6 -1.23 6.35 -0.20
CA ILE A 6 -0.14 5.50 -0.72
C ILE A 6 -0.50 4.04 -0.57
N ILE A 7 -0.98 3.63 0.60
CA ILE A 7 -1.47 2.26 0.85
C ILE A 7 -2.54 1.86 -0.18
N TYR A 8 -3.52 2.73 -0.42
CA TYR A 8 -4.56 2.50 -1.43
C TYR A 8 -3.95 2.29 -2.82
N LYS A 9 -2.99 3.14 -3.22
CA LYS A 9 -2.30 2.98 -4.52
C LYS A 9 -1.56 1.65 -4.64
N ILE A 10 -0.87 1.20 -3.60
CA ILE A 10 -0.16 -0.09 -3.60
C ILE A 10 -1.17 -1.22 -3.81
N LEU A 11 -2.25 -1.25 -3.01
CA LEU A 11 -3.27 -2.29 -3.10
C LEU A 11 -3.99 -2.27 -4.46
N SER A 12 -4.38 -1.10 -4.96
CA SER A 12 -5.02 -0.99 -6.29
C SER A 12 -4.09 -1.39 -7.44
N ALA A 13 -2.77 -1.19 -7.32
CA ALA A 13 -1.83 -1.68 -8.32
C ALA A 13 -1.77 -3.21 -8.32
N LEU A 14 -1.75 -3.83 -7.14
CA LEU A 14 -1.75 -5.28 -6.99
C LEU A 14 -3.05 -5.92 -7.46
N GLU A 15 -4.20 -5.30 -7.18
CA GLU A 15 -5.50 -5.71 -7.73
C GLU A 15 -5.50 -5.72 -9.26
N LYS A 16 -5.06 -4.61 -9.89
CA LYS A 16 -5.00 -4.51 -11.35
C LYS A 16 -4.06 -5.53 -11.99
N SER A 17 -3.01 -5.95 -11.28
CA SER A 17 -2.11 -6.99 -11.76
C SER A 17 -2.69 -8.41 -11.68
N MET A 18 -3.86 -8.62 -11.06
CA MET A 18 -4.48 -9.96 -10.98
C MET A 18 -4.84 -10.52 -12.35
N ASP A 19 -5.23 -9.65 -13.29
CA ASP A 19 -5.53 -10.00 -14.68
C ASP A 19 -4.27 -10.03 -15.57
N MET A 20 -3.11 -9.69 -15.00
CA MET A 20 -1.83 -9.63 -15.69
C MET A 20 -0.96 -10.82 -15.23
N GLY A 21 -0.05 -11.30 -16.08
CA GLY A 21 0.86 -12.42 -15.73
C GLY A 21 1.87 -12.11 -14.61
N GLY A 22 1.74 -10.98 -13.93
CA GLY A 22 2.62 -10.48 -12.89
C GLY A 22 2.53 -8.96 -12.74
N ILE A 23 3.03 -8.43 -11.63
CA ILE A 23 3.16 -6.99 -11.41
C ILE A 23 4.57 -6.51 -11.75
N ASP A 24 4.67 -5.40 -12.48
CA ASP A 24 5.91 -4.62 -12.49
C ASP A 24 6.06 -3.91 -11.14
N VAL A 25 6.90 -4.47 -10.26
CA VAL A 25 7.11 -3.97 -8.89
C VAL A 25 7.58 -2.50 -8.88
N ASN A 26 8.18 -2.01 -9.97
CA ASN A 26 8.60 -0.62 -10.08
C ASN A 26 7.42 0.36 -9.98
N CYS A 27 6.20 -0.06 -10.36
CA CYS A 27 5.02 0.80 -10.28
C CYS A 27 4.59 1.11 -8.84
N ILE A 28 5.02 0.30 -7.87
CA ILE A 28 4.82 0.51 -6.44
C ILE A 28 6.11 0.87 -5.71
N SER A 29 7.20 1.22 -6.42
CA SER A 29 8.49 1.59 -5.80
C SER A 29 8.40 2.87 -4.95
N ALA A 30 9.36 3.05 -4.04
CA ALA A 30 9.46 4.26 -3.22
C ALA A 30 9.51 5.54 -4.05
N GLU A 31 10.25 5.51 -5.17
CA GLU A 31 10.37 6.61 -6.13
C GLU A 31 9.02 6.94 -6.78
N GLN A 32 8.35 5.92 -7.33
CA GLN A 32 7.06 6.11 -8.01
C GLN A 32 5.97 6.61 -7.04
N LEU A 33 6.03 6.18 -5.79
CA LEU A 33 5.14 6.62 -4.72
C LEU A 33 5.56 7.94 -4.06
N LYS A 34 6.72 8.50 -4.45
CA LYS A 34 7.29 9.75 -3.94
C LYS A 34 7.45 9.75 -2.41
N VAL A 35 8.02 8.68 -1.88
CA VAL A 35 8.39 8.53 -0.46
C VAL A 35 9.83 8.04 -0.32
N SER A 36 10.37 8.14 0.90
CA SER A 36 11.67 7.54 1.20
C SER A 36 11.59 6.01 1.17
N GLN A 37 12.73 5.36 0.90
CA GLN A 37 12.85 3.91 0.97
C GLN A 37 12.44 3.37 2.35
N GLU A 38 12.83 4.05 3.42
CA GLU A 38 12.43 3.69 4.79
C GLU A 38 10.91 3.66 4.97
N ARG A 39 10.19 4.69 4.50
CA ARG A 39 8.74 4.74 4.62
C ARG A 39 8.08 3.66 3.77
N TRP A 40 8.62 3.39 2.60
CA TRP A 40 8.17 2.29 1.77
C TRP A 40 8.36 0.93 2.45
N ASN A 41 9.53 0.68 3.05
CA ASN A 41 9.80 -0.54 3.81
C ASN A 41 8.77 -0.74 4.94
N ARG A 42 8.42 0.34 5.66
CA ARG A 42 7.39 0.30 6.70
C ARG A 42 5.99 0.02 6.15
N TYR A 43 5.63 0.52 4.96
CA TYR A 43 4.36 0.15 4.34
C TYR A 43 4.31 -1.32 3.98
N MET A 44 5.37 -1.86 3.37
CA MET A 44 5.42 -3.27 2.99
C MET A 44 5.37 -4.17 4.24
N GLU A 45 6.06 -3.78 5.31
CA GLU A 45 5.99 -4.42 6.62
C GLU A 45 4.55 -4.43 7.17
N MET A 46 3.92 -3.26 7.34
CA MET A 46 2.57 -3.16 7.90
C MET A 46 1.51 -3.89 7.05
N LEU A 47 1.61 -3.82 5.72
CA LEU A 47 0.66 -4.49 4.83
C LEU A 47 0.79 -6.01 4.88
N THR A 48 2.02 -6.50 5.02
CA THR A 48 2.31 -7.94 5.16
C THR A 48 1.83 -8.43 6.53
N ASP A 49 2.21 -7.75 7.61
CA ASP A 49 1.86 -8.11 8.98
C ASP A 49 0.33 -8.08 9.21
N ALA A 50 -0.36 -7.10 8.62
CA ALA A 50 -1.81 -7.02 8.67
C ALA A 50 -2.52 -8.01 7.73
N GLY A 51 -1.79 -8.71 6.86
CA GLY A 51 -2.32 -9.70 5.92
C GLY A 51 -3.05 -9.13 4.72
N TYR A 52 -2.79 -7.87 4.34
CA TYR A 52 -3.35 -7.24 3.13
C TYR A 52 -2.62 -7.64 1.86
N ILE A 53 -1.34 -8.00 1.98
CA ILE A 53 -0.50 -8.51 0.90
C ILE A 53 0.23 -9.78 1.33
N LYS A 54 0.70 -10.56 0.36
CA LYS A 54 1.60 -11.71 0.55
C LYS A 54 2.69 -11.70 -0.52
N GLY A 55 3.67 -12.60 -0.42
CA GLY A 55 4.81 -12.63 -1.34
C GLY A 55 5.89 -11.59 -0.99
N VAL A 56 6.01 -11.28 0.30
CA VAL A 56 6.99 -10.33 0.84
C VAL A 56 7.68 -10.97 2.03
N SER A 57 9.01 -11.01 1.99
CA SER A 57 9.87 -11.49 3.09
C SER A 57 10.61 -10.32 3.71
N ILE A 58 10.45 -10.16 5.02
CA ILE A 58 11.00 -9.02 5.79
C ILE A 58 12.21 -9.51 6.58
N LYS A 59 13.38 -8.89 6.36
CA LYS A 59 14.59 -9.12 7.16
C LYS A 59 14.85 -7.89 8.02
N LYS A 60 14.95 -8.09 9.33
CA LYS A 60 15.27 -7.04 10.30
C LYS A 60 16.68 -7.27 10.81
N TYR A 61 17.53 -6.26 10.69
CA TYR A 61 18.90 -6.30 11.19
C TYR A 61 18.98 -5.71 12.59
N VAL A 62 20.00 -6.11 13.35
CA VAL A 62 20.26 -5.58 14.71
C VAL A 62 20.52 -4.06 14.73
N THR A 63 20.90 -3.49 13.59
CA THR A 63 21.06 -2.05 13.37
C THR A 63 19.73 -1.29 13.29
N GLY A 64 18.60 -2.00 13.20
CA GLY A 64 17.27 -1.43 12.99
C GLY A 64 16.86 -1.34 11.51
N ASP A 65 17.77 -1.66 10.59
CA ASP A 65 17.49 -1.67 9.16
C ASP A 65 16.49 -2.76 8.78
N ILE A 66 15.56 -2.41 7.88
CA ILE A 66 14.59 -3.34 7.31
C ILE A 66 14.88 -3.53 5.84
N VAL A 67 15.10 -4.79 5.44
CA VAL A 67 15.22 -5.18 4.03
C VAL A 67 13.98 -5.96 3.63
N ILE A 68 13.30 -5.44 2.61
CA ILE A 68 12.13 -6.07 2.01
C ILE A 68 12.59 -6.85 0.78
N ASN A 69 12.30 -8.14 0.76
CA ASN A 69 12.47 -8.99 -0.41
C ASN A 69 11.10 -9.32 -0.97
N ILE A 70 10.88 -9.08 -2.25
CA ILE A 70 9.62 -9.37 -2.93
C ILE A 70 9.77 -10.66 -3.72
N ASP A 71 8.86 -11.60 -3.49
CA ASP A 71 8.75 -12.86 -4.21
C ASP A 71 7.27 -13.07 -4.55
N GLU A 72 6.91 -12.87 -5.82
CA GLU A 72 5.51 -12.89 -6.30
C GLU A 72 4.52 -12.13 -5.40
N ILE A 73 4.74 -10.83 -5.19
CA ILE A 73 3.83 -10.01 -4.38
C ILE A 73 2.41 -10.03 -4.96
N ARG A 74 1.43 -10.30 -4.10
CA ARG A 74 0.00 -10.38 -4.46
C ARG A 74 -0.86 -9.75 -3.38
N ILE A 75 -1.99 -9.17 -3.78
CA ILE A 75 -3.05 -8.76 -2.85
C ILE A 75 -3.76 -10.00 -2.27
N THR A 76 -4.26 -9.89 -1.04
CA THR A 76 -5.07 -10.93 -0.39
C THR A 76 -6.56 -10.59 -0.44
N LEU A 77 -7.43 -11.52 -0.03
CA LEU A 77 -8.86 -11.25 0.15
C LEU A 77 -9.08 -10.04 1.09
N LYS A 78 -8.36 -9.98 2.21
CA LYS A 78 -8.41 -8.86 3.15
C LYS A 78 -7.97 -7.54 2.50
N GLY A 79 -6.98 -7.59 1.61
CA GLY A 79 -6.58 -6.44 0.81
C GLY A 79 -7.67 -5.96 -0.14
N LEU A 80 -8.40 -6.90 -0.77
CA LEU A 80 -9.55 -6.58 -1.62
C LEU A 80 -10.72 -6.01 -0.80
N GLU A 81 -11.00 -6.55 0.38
CA GLU A 81 -12.00 -6.01 1.32
C GLU A 81 -11.65 -4.57 1.72
N TYR A 82 -10.37 -4.28 1.97
CA TYR A 82 -9.91 -2.91 2.22
C TYR A 82 -10.17 -1.97 1.04
N LEU A 83 -10.08 -2.46 -0.21
CA LEU A 83 -10.40 -1.67 -1.40
C LEU A 83 -11.91 -1.51 -1.63
N SER A 84 -12.71 -2.54 -1.33
CA SER A 84 -14.12 -2.63 -1.67
C SER A 84 -15.05 -2.03 -0.61
N GLU A 85 -14.73 -2.19 0.67
CA GLU A 85 -15.58 -1.70 1.74
C GLU A 85 -15.37 -0.19 2.00
N ASN A 86 -16.24 0.35 2.85
CA ASN A 86 -16.10 1.61 3.59
C ASN A 86 -14.74 1.76 4.29
N SER A 87 -13.64 1.74 3.54
CA SER A 87 -12.32 1.94 4.10
C SER A 87 -12.38 3.25 4.86
N ILE A 88 -11.86 3.23 6.09
CA ILE A 88 -11.69 4.43 6.90
C ILE A 88 -11.10 5.55 6.04
N MET A 89 -10.27 5.17 5.06
CA MET A 89 -9.80 5.99 3.95
C MET A 89 -10.83 6.57 2.99
N GLN A 90 -11.66 5.76 2.33
CA GLN A 90 -12.70 6.31 1.45
C GLN A 90 -13.63 7.24 2.24
N ARG A 91 -13.90 6.91 3.52
CA ARG A 91 -14.64 7.77 4.44
C ARG A 91 -13.88 9.06 4.81
N MET A 92 -12.59 8.98 5.16
CA MET A 92 -11.73 10.13 5.48
C MET A 92 -11.50 11.03 4.26
N TYR A 93 -11.29 10.45 3.09
CA TYR A 93 -11.14 11.16 1.82
C TYR A 93 -12.43 11.91 1.45
N LYS A 94 -13.60 11.24 1.54
CA LYS A 94 -14.91 11.89 1.35
C LYS A 94 -15.14 12.98 2.38
N ALA A 95 -14.78 12.76 3.65
CA ALA A 95 -14.90 13.77 4.71
C ALA A 95 -13.98 14.98 4.46
N ALA A 96 -12.71 14.78 4.11
CA ALA A 96 -11.76 15.84 3.81
C ALA A 96 -12.17 16.67 2.58
N LYS A 97 -12.71 16.02 1.54
CA LYS A 97 -13.33 16.71 0.40
C LYS A 97 -14.57 17.52 0.79
N GLY A 98 -15.42 16.97 1.67
CA GLY A 98 -16.60 17.70 2.17
C GLY A 98 -16.26 19.00 2.91
N PHE A 99 -15.11 19.08 3.57
CA PHE A 99 -14.63 20.31 4.20
C PHE A 99 -14.11 21.37 3.20
N THR A 100 -13.55 20.96 2.06
CA THR A 100 -13.09 21.92 1.04
C THR A 100 -14.22 22.50 0.21
N ASP A 101 -15.34 21.79 0.09
CA ASP A 101 -16.53 22.26 -0.63
C ASP A 101 -17.43 23.19 0.24
N LEU A 102 -17.10 23.38 1.53
CA LEU A 102 -17.82 24.25 2.47
C LEU A 102 -17.17 25.63 2.66
N ILE A 103 -16.09 25.94 1.94
CA ILE A 103 -15.49 27.27 1.90
C ILE A 103 -15.87 27.90 0.55
N PRO A 104 -16.63 29.00 0.51
CA PRO A 104 -16.95 29.70 -0.74
C PRO A 104 -15.71 30.33 -1.39
#